data_AF-A0A853F4Z1-F1
#
_entry.id   AF-A0A853F4Z1-F1
#
_cell.length_a   1.000
_cell.length_b   1.000
_cell.length_c   1.000
_cell.angle_alpha   90.00
_cell.angle_beta   90.00
_cell.angle_gamma   90.00
#
_symmetry.space_group_name_H-M   'P 1'
#
loop_
_entity.id
_entity.type
_entity.pdbx_description
1 polymer ?
#
loop_
_entity_poly.entity_id
_entity_poly.type
_entity_poly.pdbx_seq_one_letter_code
_entity_poly.pdbx_strand_id
1 'polypeptide(L)'
;MIFSPKQNMIQKVVFVWDCDVSLNLQEANGTYPYILDRNEGNNIASKGIENMFSEELFSGFTNTITRSKDIQKLILIAVEKDFTDFILSRNDLDDFIKFKPLFTYINSLSD
;
A
#
# COMPACT_ATOMS: atom_id res chain seq x y z
N MET A 1 -47.79 -9.88 19.66
CA MET A 1 -46.99 -9.48 18.50
C MET A 1 -45.60 -9.12 19.03
N ILE A 2 -44.61 -9.98 18.82
CA ILE A 2 -43.24 -9.76 19.32
C ILE A 2 -42.47 -9.07 18.19
N PHE A 3 -42.14 -7.79 18.37
CA PHE A 3 -41.20 -7.11 17.48
C PHE A 3 -39.79 -7.51 17.92
N SER A 4 -39.09 -8.32 17.11
CA SER A 4 -37.64 -8.40 17.22
C SER A 4 -37.05 -7.09 16.72
N PRO A 5 -36.21 -6.39 17.51
CA PRO A 5 -35.54 -5.19 17.04
C PRO A 5 -34.67 -5.54 15.84
N LYS A 6 -34.78 -4.73 14.77
CA LYS A 6 -33.88 -4.81 13.62
C LYS A 6 -32.46 -4.60 14.13
N GLN A 7 -31.61 -5.62 14.05
CA GLN A 7 -30.18 -5.42 14.29
C GLN A 7 -29.67 -4.41 13.26
N ASN A 8 -29.30 -3.22 13.73
CA ASN A 8 -28.54 -2.28 12.90
C ASN A 8 -27.16 -2.88 12.68
N MET A 9 -26.98 -3.54 11.54
CA MET A 9 -25.64 -3.92 11.09
C MET A 9 -24.93 -2.64 10.66
N ILE A 10 -23.95 -2.22 11.45
CA ILE A 10 -23.03 -1.16 11.06
C ILE A 10 -22.07 -1.76 10.03
N GLN A 11 -22.10 -1.25 8.81
CA GLN A 11 -21.13 -1.64 7.78
C GLN A 11 -19.77 -1.07 8.16
N LYS A 12 -18.79 -1.94 8.38
CA LYS A 12 -17.40 -1.55 8.64
C LYS A 12 -16.71 -1.23 7.31
N VAL A 13 -16.10 -0.07 7.18
CA VAL A 13 -15.39 0.39 5.97
C VAL A 13 -13.96 0.76 6.36
N VAL A 14 -12.98 0.16 5.70
CA VAL A 14 -11.56 0.48 5.90
C VAL A 14 -11.10 1.42 4.79
N PHE A 15 -10.54 2.58 5.15
CA PHE A 15 -9.87 3.46 4.19
C PHE A 15 -8.37 3.24 4.32
N VAL A 16 -7.77 2.71 3.26
CA VAL A 16 -6.34 2.47 3.18
C VAL A 16 -5.67 3.66 2.52
N TRP A 17 -4.69 4.22 3.21
CA TRP A 17 -3.86 5.34 2.76
C TRP A 17 -2.44 4.84 2.50
N ASP A 18 -1.76 5.46 1.55
CA ASP A 18 -0.34 5.22 1.28
C ASP A 18 0.56 5.75 2.41
N CYS A 19 1.85 5.44 2.31
CA CYS A 19 2.85 5.71 3.35
C CYS A 19 3.28 7.20 3.47
N ASP A 20 2.71 8.08 2.66
CA ASP A 20 3.05 9.51 2.61
C ASP A 20 1.96 10.44 3.17
N VAL A 21 0.83 9.88 3.61
CA VAL A 21 -0.20 10.64 4.34
C VAL A 21 0.30 11.04 5.73
N SER A 22 0.22 12.35 6.01
CA SER A 22 0.59 12.94 7.30
C SER A 22 -0.63 13.41 8.12
N LEU A 23 -1.82 12.93 7.79
CA LEU A 23 -3.08 13.33 8.44
C LEU A 23 -3.28 12.57 9.75
N ASN A 24 -3.77 13.26 10.78
CA ASN A 24 -4.25 12.62 12.00
C ASN A 24 -5.68 12.11 11.77
N LEU A 25 -5.81 10.89 11.29
CA LEU A 25 -7.09 10.27 10.95
C LEU A 25 -7.69 9.60 12.19
N GLN A 26 -9.00 9.74 12.38
CA GLN A 26 -9.73 9.15 13.50
C GLN A 26 -10.87 8.27 12.99
N GLU A 27 -11.13 7.19 13.71
CA GLU A 27 -12.26 6.29 13.46
C GLU A 27 -13.59 7.02 13.72
N ALA A 28 -14.56 6.87 12.82
CA ALA A 28 -15.89 7.44 12.97
C ALA A 28 -16.92 6.69 12.13
N ASN A 29 -18.15 6.52 12.62
CA ASN A 29 -19.28 5.97 11.86
C ASN A 29 -19.00 4.62 11.17
N GLY A 30 -18.30 3.70 11.86
CA GLY A 30 -17.90 2.41 11.27
C GLY A 30 -16.83 2.53 10.20
N THR A 31 -16.14 3.67 10.12
CA THR A 31 -15.04 3.93 9.21
C THR A 31 -13.71 3.89 9.95
N TYR A 32 -12.77 3.15 9.38
CA TYR A 32 -11.52 2.75 10.00
C TYR A 32 -10.34 3.17 9.11
N PRO A 33 -9.58 4.22 9.45
CA PRO A 33 -8.44 4.62 8.68
C PRO A 33 -7.26 3.68 8.95
N TYR A 34 -6.57 3.27 7.88
CA TYR A 34 -5.33 2.52 7.96
C TYR A 34 -4.29 3.17 7.06
N ILE A 35 -3.14 3.53 7.62
CA ILE A 35 -2.01 4.09 6.86
C ILE A 35 -0.99 2.97 6.69
N LEU A 36 -0.56 2.72 5.46
CA LEU A 36 0.47 1.73 5.17
C LEU A 36 1.82 2.13 5.78
N ASP A 37 2.49 1.17 6.41
CA ASP A 37 3.83 1.39 6.98
C ASP A 37 4.83 1.68 5.86
N ARG A 38 5.65 2.71 6.04
CA ARG A 38 6.74 3.00 5.11
C ARG A 38 7.75 1.86 5.08
N ASN A 39 8.05 1.39 3.88
CA ASN A 39 9.16 0.50 3.61
C ASN A 39 10.45 1.33 3.43
N GLU A 40 11.16 1.55 4.53
CA GLU A 40 12.47 2.25 4.54
C GLU A 40 13.54 1.54 3.70
N GLY A 41 13.30 0.28 3.32
CA GLY A 41 14.17 -0.46 2.41
C GLY A 41 13.98 -0.13 0.93
N ASN A 42 12.97 0.65 0.55
CA ASN A 42 12.69 1.04 -0.83
C ASN A 42 13.01 2.52 -1.09
N ASN A 43 14.19 2.76 -1.63
CA ASN A 43 14.73 4.05 -2.02
C ASN A 43 14.40 4.43 -3.48
N ILE A 44 13.94 3.46 -4.27
CA ILE A 44 13.54 3.66 -5.67
C ILE A 44 12.16 4.33 -5.74
N ALA A 45 11.17 3.73 -5.06
CA ALA A 45 9.83 4.26 -4.88
C ALA A 45 9.65 4.65 -3.41
N SER A 46 10.04 5.88 -3.06
CA SER A 46 10.03 6.35 -1.66
C SER A 46 8.69 6.93 -1.18
N LYS A 47 7.66 6.89 -2.03
CA LYS A 47 6.32 7.44 -1.80
C LYS A 47 5.27 6.56 -2.51
N GLY A 48 4.00 6.80 -2.20
CA GLY A 48 2.88 6.09 -2.82
C GLY A 48 2.80 4.65 -2.36
N ILE A 49 1.87 3.91 -2.97
CA ILE A 49 1.67 2.48 -2.70
C ILE A 49 2.85 1.64 -3.21
N GLU A 50 3.58 2.12 -4.21
CA GLU A 50 4.73 1.46 -4.80
C GLU A 50 5.85 1.23 -3.78
N ASN A 51 5.94 2.10 -2.75
CA ASN A 51 6.90 1.93 -1.66
C ASN A 51 6.79 0.55 -0.98
N MET A 52 5.59 -0.03 -0.96
CA MET A 52 5.33 -1.33 -0.36
C MET A 52 6.01 -2.51 -1.06
N PHE A 53 6.44 -2.35 -2.31
CA PHE A 53 7.13 -3.39 -3.05
C PHE A 53 8.65 -3.39 -2.80
N SER A 54 9.29 -4.55 -3.05
CA SER A 54 10.76 -4.67 -3.02
C SER A 54 11.41 -3.88 -4.15
N GLU A 55 12.60 -3.31 -3.90
CA GLU A 55 13.39 -2.60 -4.93
C GLU A 55 13.65 -3.47 -6.16
N GLU A 56 13.84 -4.77 -5.96
CA GLU A 56 14.15 -5.74 -7.02
C GLU A 56 13.03 -5.84 -8.07
N LEU A 57 11.77 -5.58 -7.69
CA LEU A 57 10.63 -5.59 -8.60
C LEU A 57 10.67 -4.42 -9.59
N PHE A 58 11.40 -3.36 -9.28
CA PHE A 58 11.57 -2.23 -10.19
C PHE A 58 12.75 -2.43 -11.16
N SER A 59 13.43 -3.58 -11.12
CA SER A 59 14.46 -3.90 -12.11
C SER A 59 13.83 -3.93 -13.52
N GLY A 60 14.36 -3.11 -14.43
CA GLY A 60 13.78 -2.90 -15.77
C GLY A 60 12.75 -1.78 -15.85
N PHE A 61 12.34 -1.21 -14.71
CA PHE A 61 11.43 -0.07 -14.59
C PHE A 61 12.12 1.21 -14.12
N THR A 62 13.44 1.19 -13.98
CA THR A 62 14.24 2.33 -13.52
C THR A 62 15.16 2.85 -14.61
N ASN A 63 15.40 4.16 -14.62
CA ASN A 63 16.53 4.76 -15.31
C ASN A 63 17.60 5.19 -14.32
N THR A 64 18.86 5.06 -14.73
CA THR A 64 20.01 5.63 -14.01
C THR A 64 20.23 7.05 -14.46
N ILE A 65 20.20 8.00 -13.52
CA ILE A 65 20.59 9.38 -13.79
C ILE A 65 21.92 9.64 -13.10
N THR A 66 22.92 10.04 -13.87
CA THR A 66 24.21 10.51 -13.36
C THR A 66 24.13 12.01 -13.11
N ARG A 67 24.26 12.43 -11.86
CA ARG A 67 24.45 13.86 -11.53
C ARG A 67 25.93 14.24 -11.69
N SER A 68 26.19 15.52 -11.88
CA SER A 68 27.51 16.14 -12.16
C SER A 68 28.63 15.88 -11.13
N LYS A 69 28.40 15.02 -10.13
CA LYS A 69 29.33 14.61 -9.06
C LYS A 69 29.49 13.08 -8.97
N ASP A 70 29.27 12.35 -10.07
CA ASP A 70 29.32 10.87 -10.15
C ASP A 70 28.34 10.11 -9.24
N ILE A 71 27.36 10.79 -8.64
CA ILE A 71 26.29 10.12 -7.91
C ILE A 71 25.30 9.59 -8.93
N GLN A 72 25.27 8.27 -9.08
CA GLN A 72 24.23 7.56 -9.80
C GLN A 72 23.02 7.38 -8.89
N LYS A 73 21.84 7.79 -9.36
CA LYS A 73 20.58 7.51 -8.69
C LYS A 73 19.66 6.77 -9.65
N LEU A 74 19.11 5.65 -9.17
CA LEU A 74 18.00 4.97 -9.84
C LEU A 74 16.71 5.76 -9.58
N ILE A 75 15.99 6.02 -10.66
CA ILE A 75 14.68 6.68 -10.60
C ILE A 75 13.68 5.78 -11.31
N LEU A 76 12.56 5.54 -10.67
CA LEU A 76 11.43 4.84 -11.27
C LEU A 76 10.91 5.64 -12.47
N ILE A 77 10.83 5.00 -13.62
CA ILE A 77 10.28 5.56 -14.87
C ILE A 77 9.07 4.77 -15.37
N ALA A 78 8.64 3.74 -14.63
CA ALA A 78 7.52 2.90 -15.01
C ALA A 78 6.31 3.74 -15.42
N VAL A 79 5.73 3.39 -16.57
CA VAL A 79 4.32 3.68 -16.83
C VAL A 79 3.54 2.79 -15.88
N GLU A 80 2.67 3.39 -15.05
CA GLU A 80 1.90 2.72 -13.99
C GLU A 80 1.25 1.40 -14.44
N LYS A 81 0.77 1.37 -15.69
CA LYS A 81 0.20 0.19 -16.32
C LYS A 81 1.20 -0.96 -16.51
N ASP A 82 2.40 -0.68 -17.00
CA ASP A 82 3.39 -1.73 -17.32
C ASP A 82 3.89 -2.43 -16.05
N PHE A 83 4.08 -1.66 -14.97
CA PHE A 83 4.44 -2.23 -13.67
C PHE A 83 3.29 -3.06 -13.08
N THR A 84 2.06 -2.56 -13.20
CA THR A 84 0.86 -3.31 -12.78
C THR A 84 0.74 -4.62 -13.53
N ASP A 85 0.86 -4.61 -14.86
CA ASP A 85 0.80 -5.81 -15.70
C ASP A 85 1.92 -6.80 -15.33
N PHE A 86 3.13 -6.31 -15.03
CA PHE A 86 4.24 -7.12 -14.56
C PHE A 86 3.94 -7.81 -13.23
N ILE A 87 3.49 -7.07 -12.21
CA ILE A 87 3.14 -7.61 -10.89
C ILE A 87 2.02 -8.67 -11.02
N LEU A 88 0.97 -8.36 -11.79
CA LEU A 88 -0.12 -9.31 -12.03
C LEU A 88 0.35 -10.58 -12.76
N SER A 89 1.32 -10.47 -13.67
CA SER A 89 1.88 -11.61 -14.40
C SER A 89 2.74 -12.53 -13.53
N ARG A 90 3.43 -11.98 -12.51
CA ARG A 90 4.25 -12.76 -11.57
C ARG A 90 3.41 -13.63 -10.67
N ASN A 91 2.26 -13.11 -10.23
CA ASN A 91 1.32 -13.81 -9.36
C ASN A 91 2.01 -14.43 -8.12
N ASP A 92 2.96 -13.70 -7.53
CA ASP A 92 3.73 -14.11 -6.36
C ASP A 92 3.21 -13.37 -5.11
N LEU A 93 2.84 -14.11 -4.07
CA LEU A 93 2.34 -13.53 -2.83
C LEU A 93 3.44 -12.85 -2.01
N ASP A 94 4.69 -13.27 -2.17
CA ASP A 94 5.81 -12.69 -1.44
C ASP A 94 6.11 -11.26 -1.90
N ASP A 95 5.72 -10.89 -3.13
CA ASP A 95 5.77 -9.50 -3.62
C ASP A 95 4.89 -8.56 -2.77
N PHE A 96 3.87 -9.10 -2.09
CA PHE A 96 2.92 -8.35 -1.25
C PHE A 96 3.19 -8.50 0.25
N ILE A 97 4.38 -9.00 0.64
CA ILE A 97 4.70 -9.30 2.05
C ILE A 97 4.49 -8.10 2.98
N LYS A 98 4.76 -6.88 2.51
CA LYS A 98 4.63 -5.65 3.30
C LYS A 98 3.18 -5.22 3.53
N PHE A 99 2.21 -5.80 2.82
CA PHE A 99 0.79 -5.58 3.05
C PHE A 99 0.21 -6.46 4.17
N LYS A 100 0.97 -7.41 4.72
CA LYS A 100 0.50 -8.29 5.83
C LYS A 100 -0.12 -7.53 7.01
N PRO A 101 0.46 -6.42 7.50
CA PRO A 101 -0.12 -5.64 8.59
C PRO A 101 -1.56 -5.14 8.30
N LEU A 102 -1.86 -4.75 7.05
CA LEU A 102 -3.20 -4.35 6.62
C LEU A 102 -4.20 -5.51 6.77
N PHE A 103 -3.85 -6.71 6.30
CA PHE A 103 -4.73 -7.87 6.42
C PHE A 103 -5.00 -8.24 7.89
N THR A 104 -3.98 -8.17 8.73
CA THR A 104 -4.13 -8.36 10.18
C THR A 104 -5.10 -7.33 10.77
N TYR A 105 -4.99 -6.07 10.38
CA TYR A 105 -5.91 -5.02 10.81
C TYR A 105 -7.35 -5.28 10.36
N ILE A 106 -7.57 -5.58 9.08
CA ILE A 106 -8.90 -5.90 8.54
C ILE A 106 -9.53 -7.08 9.31
N ASN A 107 -8.76 -8.12 9.60
CA ASN A 107 -9.26 -9.27 10.35
C ASN A 107 -9.62 -8.92 11.80
N SER A 108 -8.85 -8.04 12.46
CA SER A 108 -9.19 -7.57 13.82
C SER A 108 -10.49 -6.77 13.89
N LEU A 109 -10.97 -6.24 12.75
CA LEU A 109 -12.25 -5.57 12.65
C LEU A 109 -13.39 -6.54 12.35
N SER A 110 -13.13 -7.83 12.14
CA SER A 110 -14.18 -8.81 11.81
C SER A 110 -14.76 -9.52 13.03
N ASP A 111 -14.13 -9.35 14.20
CA ASP A 111 -14.63 -9.73 15.51
C ASP A 111 -15.68 -8.73 16.05
#